data_AF-A0AAV0LVA7-F1
#
_entry.id   AF-A0AAV0LVA7-F1
#
_cell.length_a   1.000
_cell.length_b   1.000
_cell.length_c   1.000
_cell.angle_alpha   90.00
_cell.angle_beta   90.00
_cell.angle_gamma   90.00
#
_symmetry.space_group_name_H-M   'P 1'
#
loop_
_entity.id
_entity.type
_entity.pdbx_description
1 polymer ?
#
loop_
_entity_poly.entity_id
_entity_poly.type
_entity_poly.pdbx_seq_one_letter_code
_entity_poly.pdbx_strand_id
1 'polypeptide(L)' 'MLLARLLQCFAWSPTGNAKFVDLTEADDQLSLATPLKAFPVTRLTPDLYPVI' A
#
# COMPACT_ATOMS: atom_id res chain seq x y z
N MET A 1 -9.04 -12.02 -7.55
CA MET A 1 -8.79 -10.60 -7.88
C MET A 1 -8.45 -9.77 -6.64
N LEU A 2 -7.44 -10.17 -5.87
CA LEU A 2 -7.06 -9.45 -4.66
C LEU A 2 -6.16 -8.25 -4.97
N LEU A 3 -5.13 -8.48 -5.80
CA LEU A 3 -4.16 -7.46 -6.20
C LEU A 3 -4.81 -6.23 -6.82
N ALA A 4 -5.71 -6.41 -7.79
CA ALA A 4 -6.41 -5.30 -8.44
C ALA A 4 -7.23 -4.45 -7.44
N ARG A 5 -7.86 -5.09 -6.43
CA ARG A 5 -8.58 -4.38 -5.38
C ARG A 5 -7.63 -3.63 -4.45
N LEU A 6 -6.48 -4.22 -4.13
CA LEU A 6 -5.45 -3.58 -3.31
C LEU A 6 -4.86 -2.33 -3.98
N LEU A 7 -4.59 -2.40 -5.29
CA LEU A 7 -4.11 -1.25 -6.07
C LEU A 7 -5.16 -0.15 -6.20
N GLN A 8 -6.44 -0.51 -6.39
CA GLN A 8 -7.50 0.48 -6.61
C GLN A 8 -8.02 1.15 -5.32
N CYS A 9 -7.94 0.46 -4.19
CA CYS A 9 -8.58 0.91 -2.95
C CYS A 9 -7.61 1.51 -1.92
N PHE A 10 -6.30 1.34 -2.11
CA PHE A 10 -5.32 1.72 -1.11
C PHE A 10 -4.19 2.54 -1.71
N ALA A 11 -3.79 3.58 -0.99
CA ALA A 11 -2.52 4.26 -1.17
C ALA A 11 -1.47 3.55 -0.31
N TRP A 12 -0.25 3.49 -0.81
CA TRP A 12 0.86 2.76 -0.18
C TRP A 12 1.99 3.74 0.14
N SER A 13 2.53 3.66 1.36
CA SER A 13 3.73 4.39 1.75
C SER A 13 4.74 3.47 2.42
N PRO A 14 6.04 3.79 2.38
CA PRO A 14 7.02 3.13 3.23
C PRO A 14 6.68 3.28 4.72
N THR A 15 7.22 2.38 5.52
CA THR A 15 7.18 2.48 6.99
C THR A 15 8.32 3.37 7.49
N GLY A 16 8.07 4.14 8.57
CA GLY A 16 9.07 5.04 9.16
C GLY A 16 9.42 6.25 8.28
N ASN A 17 10.69 6.66 8.31
CA ASN A 17 11.24 7.78 7.53
C ASN A 17 11.84 7.34 6.19
N ALA A 18 11.65 6.08 5.79
CA ALA A 18 12.17 5.57 4.52
C ALA A 18 11.45 6.22 3.34
N LYS A 19 12.21 6.63 2.32
CA LYS A 19 11.66 7.17 1.06
C LYS A 19 11.47 6.09 -0.02
N PHE A 20 12.20 4.99 0.09
CA PHE A 20 12.22 3.91 -0.88
C PHE A 20 12.16 2.57 -0.16
N VAL A 21 11.66 1.55 -0.86
CA VAL A 21 11.69 0.16 -0.41
C VAL A 21 12.80 -0.54 -1.16
N ASP A 22 13.69 -1.20 -0.42
CA ASP A 22 14.69 -2.07 -1.01
C ASP A 22 14.00 -3.33 -1.55
N LEU A 23 14.21 -3.60 -2.84
CA LEU A 23 13.66 -4.75 -3.57
C LEU A 23 14.77 -5.74 -3.97
N THR A 24 15.95 -5.62 -3.36
CA THR A 24 17.06 -6.54 -3.64
C THR A 24 16.64 -7.96 -3.29
N GLU A 25 16.62 -8.84 -4.29
CA GLU A 25 16.34 -10.26 -4.11
C GLU A 25 17.56 -10.91 -3.42
N ALA A 26 17.31 -11.71 -2.39
CA ALA A 26 18.36 -12.50 -1.76
C ALA A 26 18.53 -13.80 -2.54
N ASP A 27 19.77 -14.12 -2.95
CA ASP A 27 20.07 -15.39 -3.61
C ASP A 27 19.68 -16.55 -2.70
N ASP A 28 18.78 -17.40 -3.22
CA ASP A 28 18.32 -18.66 -2.62
C ASP A 28 17.55 -18.51 -1.28
N GLN A 29 17.06 -17.31 -0.95
CA GLN A 29 16.31 -17.09 0.30
C GLN A 29 15.10 -16.15 0.11
N LEU A 30 13.90 -16.67 0.34
CA LEU A 30 12.68 -15.87 0.47
C LEU A 30 12.64 -15.21 1.85
N SER A 31 13.19 -14.01 1.95
CA SER A 31 13.10 -13.19 3.17
C SER A 31 11.78 -12.39 3.19
N LEU A 32 11.26 -12.13 4.40
CA LEU A 32 10.08 -11.28 4.56
C LEU A 32 10.43 -9.84 4.14
N ALA A 33 9.74 -9.34 3.12
CA ALA A 33 9.91 -7.98 2.66
C ALA A 33 9.50 -6.96 3.75
N THR A 34 10.15 -5.79 3.72
CA THR A 34 9.79 -4.68 4.61
C THR A 34 8.33 -4.29 4.41
N PRO A 35 7.51 -4.23 5.47
CA PRO A 35 6.08 -3.96 5.32
C PRO A 35 5.82 -2.54 4.83
N LEU A 36 4.85 -2.41 3.93
CA LEU A 36 4.28 -1.13 3.49
C LEU A 36 3.09 -0.74 4.36
N LYS A 37 2.89 0.56 4.59
CA LYS A 37 1.64 1.08 5.16
C LYS A 37 0.63 1.25 4.04
N ALA A 38 -0.54 0.65 4.20
CA ALA A 38 -1.67 0.82 3.30
C ALA A 38 -2.73 1.70 3.99
N PHE A 39 -3.19 2.73 3.30
CA PHE A 39 -4.28 3.59 3.76
C PHE A 39 -5.43 3.52 2.77
N PRO A 40 -6.67 3.35 3.25
CA PRO A 40 -7.82 3.32 2.37
C PRO A 40 -7.97 4.67 1.67
N VAL A 41 -8.12 4.65 0.35
CA VAL A 41 -8.40 5.82 -0.45
C VAL A 41 -9.89 5.86 -0.73
N THR A 42 -10.51 6.99 -0.40
CA THR A 42 -11.88 7.28 -0.79
C THR A 42 -11.94 7.36 -2.32
N ARG A 43 -12.68 6.43 -2.94
CA ARG A 43 -12.81 6.38 -4.40
C ARG A 43 -13.77 7.41 -4.96
N LEU A 44 -14.69 7.89 -4.13
CA LEU A 44 -15.68 8.88 -4.52
C LEU A 44 -15.18 10.26 -4.13
N THR A 45 -15.67 11.29 -4.80
CA THR A 45 -15.41 12.65 -4.35
C THR A 45 -16.00 12.85 -2.94
N PRO A 46 -15.35 13.65 -2.07
CA PRO A 46 -15.72 13.78 -0.67
C PRO A 46 -17.20 14.15 -0.43
N ASP A 47 -17.79 14.91 -1.35
CA ASP A 47 -19.18 15.35 -1.40
C ASP A 47 -20.20 14.24 -1.63
N LEU A 48 -19.75 13.06 -2.09
CA LEU A 48 -20.60 11.87 -2.28
C LEU A 48 -20.65 10.98 -1.04
N TYR A 49 -19.88 11.27 0.01
CA TYR A 49 -19.98 10.57 1.27
C TYR A 49 -21.06 11.20 2.14
N PRO A 50 -21.93 10.40 2.79
CA PRO A 50 -22.90 10.94 3.72
C PRO A 50 -22.17 11.63 4.88
N VAL A 51 -22.55 12.87 5.16
CA VAL A 51 -22.10 13.59 6.35
C VAL A 51 -22.74 12.89 7.55
N ILE A 52 -21.91 12.29 8.41
CA ILE A 52 -22.32 11.66 9.67
C ILE A 52 -22.47 12.72 10.74
#